data_AF-A0A7H4M417-F1
#
_entry.id   AF-A0A7H4M417-F1
#
_cell.length_a   1.000
_cell.length_b   1.000
_cell.length_c   1.000
_cell.angle_alpha   90.00
_cell.angle_beta   90.00
_cell.angle_gamma   90.00
#
_symmetry.space_group_name_H-M   'P 1'
#
loop_
_entity.id
_entity.type
_entity.pdbx_description
1 polymer ?
#
loop_
_entity_poly.entity_id
_entity_poly.type
_entity_poly.pdbx_seq_one_letter_code
_entity_poly.pdbx_strand_id
1 'polypeptide(L)'
;MSLAFLPDLKTESTAPSGLPNFYRHKPDTAAKAIPGYTPRDYLTHWLSQWVRDYGIDGFRVDTAKHVEQAAWLQLKTQATEALAEWKKANPDKALDNAPFWMTGEAWGHGVMQSDYYRHGFDAMLEF
;
A
#
# COMPACT_ATOMS: atom_id res chain seq x y z
N MET A 1 -4.46 7.85 -19.61
CA MET A 1 -3.58 7.59 -20.78
C MET A 1 -2.68 6.45 -20.32
N SER A 2 -2.78 5.26 -20.91
CA SER A 2 -2.02 4.09 -20.44
C SER A 2 -0.52 4.27 -20.70
N LEU A 3 0.31 4.14 -19.68
CA LEU A 3 1.76 4.03 -19.87
C LEU A 3 2.05 2.72 -20.63
N ALA A 4 2.64 2.82 -21.82
CA ALA A 4 3.15 1.68 -22.59
C ALA A 4 2.15 0.51 -22.80
N PHE A 5 0.88 0.81 -23.09
CA PHE A 5 -0.19 -0.18 -23.33
C PHE A 5 -0.55 -1.06 -22.11
N LEU A 6 -0.09 -0.70 -20.92
CA LEU A 6 -0.47 -1.39 -19.69
C LEU A 6 -1.87 -0.95 -19.22
N PRO A 7 -2.62 -1.84 -18.53
CA PRO A 7 -3.88 -1.46 -17.91
C PRO A 7 -3.70 -0.27 -16.96
N ASP A 8 -4.55 0.74 -17.12
CA ASP A 8 -4.57 1.94 -16.28
C ASP A 8 -5.33 1.63 -14.98
N LEU A 9 -4.64 1.64 -13.83
CA LEU A 9 -5.22 1.39 -12.52
C LEU A 9 -5.69 2.70 -11.89
N LYS A 10 -6.99 2.95 -11.95
CA LYS A 10 -7.61 4.21 -11.49
C LYS A 10 -7.84 4.22 -9.98
N THR A 11 -6.80 4.54 -9.20
CA THR A 11 -6.88 4.62 -7.72
C THR A 11 -7.75 5.77 -7.22
N GLU A 12 -7.99 6.77 -8.07
CA GLU A 12 -8.92 7.87 -7.82
C GLU A 12 -10.40 7.45 -7.93
N SER A 13 -10.69 6.29 -8.53
CA SER A 13 -12.06 5.84 -8.73
C SER A 13 -12.72 5.43 -7.41
N THR A 14 -13.89 6.01 -7.15
CA THR A 14 -14.72 5.67 -5.98
C THR A 14 -15.78 4.60 -6.29
N ALA A 15 -15.84 4.12 -7.54
CA ALA A 15 -16.78 3.08 -7.93
C ALA A 15 -16.24 1.69 -7.53
N PRO A 16 -17.09 0.80 -6.99
CA PRO A 16 -16.70 -0.59 -6.78
C PRO A 16 -16.26 -1.24 -8.10
N SER A 17 -15.04 -1.77 -8.14
CA SER A 17 -14.46 -2.35 -9.36
C SER A 17 -14.72 -3.85 -9.49
N GLY A 18 -15.04 -4.52 -8.38
CA GLY A 18 -15.05 -5.98 -8.31
C GLY A 18 -13.65 -6.58 -8.53
N LEU A 19 -13.57 -7.91 -8.65
CA LEU A 19 -12.28 -8.56 -8.88
C LEU A 19 -11.79 -8.26 -10.31
N PRO A 20 -10.55 -7.76 -10.49
CA PRO A 20 -9.99 -7.52 -11.82
C PRO A 20 -10.07 -8.75 -12.72
N ASN A 21 -10.36 -8.54 -14.01
CA ASN A 21 -10.57 -9.64 -14.97
C ASN A 21 -9.42 -10.65 -14.99
N PHE A 22 -8.18 -10.18 -14.87
CA PHE A 22 -7.00 -11.03 -14.90
C PHE A 22 -6.88 -11.95 -13.67
N TYR A 23 -7.49 -11.62 -12.53
CA TYR A 23 -7.55 -12.49 -11.35
C TYR A 23 -8.72 -13.47 -11.41
N ARG A 24 -9.84 -13.11 -12.07
CA ARG A 24 -11.00 -14.02 -12.23
C ARG A 24 -10.66 -15.35 -12.91
N HIS A 25 -9.61 -15.36 -13.72
CA HIS A 25 -9.18 -16.52 -14.48
C HIS A 25 -7.88 -17.15 -13.94
N LYS A 26 -7.44 -16.78 -12.74
CA LYS A 26 -6.23 -17.31 -12.10
C LYS A 26 -6.57 -17.97 -10.75
N PRO A 27 -6.93 -19.26 -10.74
CA PRO A 27 -7.44 -19.95 -9.55
C PRO A 27 -6.37 -20.17 -8.47
N ASP A 28 -5.10 -20.05 -8.83
CA ASP A 28 -3.93 -20.13 -7.95
C ASP A 28 -3.65 -18.82 -7.22
N THR A 29 -4.37 -17.74 -7.56
CA THR A 29 -4.32 -16.50 -6.81
C THR A 29 -5.33 -16.56 -5.67
N ALA A 30 -4.90 -16.23 -4.45
CA ALA A 30 -5.80 -16.13 -3.30
C ALA A 30 -6.78 -14.93 -3.39
N ALA A 31 -6.85 -14.28 -4.55
CA ALA A 31 -7.63 -13.06 -4.77
C ALA A 31 -9.13 -13.37 -4.82
N LYS A 32 -9.88 -12.71 -3.93
CA LYS A 32 -11.34 -12.85 -3.84
C LYS A 32 -12.01 -11.51 -4.09
N ALA A 33 -13.20 -11.54 -4.68
CA ALA A 33 -14.02 -10.35 -4.79
C ALA A 33 -14.50 -9.94 -3.39
N ILE A 34 -14.26 -8.68 -3.02
CA ILE A 34 -14.72 -8.09 -1.77
C ILE A 34 -15.81 -7.07 -2.12
N PRO A 35 -17.05 -7.23 -1.60
CA PRO A 35 -18.14 -6.32 -1.90
C PRO A 35 -17.78 -4.86 -1.58
N GLY A 36 -18.07 -3.95 -2.51
CA GLY A 36 -17.87 -2.50 -2.32
C GLY A 36 -16.45 -1.99 -2.51
N TYR A 37 -15.44 -2.87 -2.65
CA TYR A 37 -14.05 -2.43 -2.81
C TYR A 37 -13.84 -1.68 -4.14
N THR A 38 -13.22 -0.51 -4.02
CA THR A 38 -12.66 0.28 -5.12
C THR A 38 -11.28 -0.25 -5.54
N PRO A 39 -10.70 0.20 -6.67
CA PRO A 39 -9.34 -0.18 -7.04
C PRO A 39 -8.30 0.09 -5.94
N ARG A 40 -8.41 1.22 -5.25
CA ARG A 40 -7.54 1.59 -4.13
C ARG A 40 -7.67 0.64 -2.95
N ASP A 41 -8.90 0.23 -2.63
CA ASP A 41 -9.15 -0.69 -1.51
C ASP A 41 -8.53 -2.05 -1.77
N TYR A 42 -8.62 -2.58 -2.99
CA TYR A 42 -7.95 -3.82 -3.34
C TYR A 42 -6.43 -3.73 -3.20
N LEU A 43 -5.82 -2.69 -3.76
CA LEU A 43 -4.35 -2.54 -3.73
C LEU A 43 -3.82 -2.40 -2.30
N THR A 44 -4.45 -1.52 -1.50
CA THR A 44 -4.04 -1.33 -0.10
C THR A 44 -4.28 -2.59 0.73
N HIS A 45 -5.42 -3.26 0.56
CA HIS A 45 -5.73 -4.50 1.25
C HIS A 45 -4.73 -5.62 0.94
N TRP A 46 -4.39 -5.85 -0.34
CA TRP A 46 -3.46 -6.91 -0.71
C TRP A 46 -2.05 -6.66 -0.20
N LEU A 47 -1.57 -5.42 -0.26
CA LEU A 47 -0.26 -5.06 0.27
C LEU A 47 -0.23 -5.23 1.80
N SER A 48 -1.25 -4.77 2.52
CA SER A 48 -1.35 -4.97 3.96
C SER A 48 -1.57 -6.43 4.35
N GLN A 49 -2.17 -7.24 3.48
CA GLN A 49 -2.27 -8.68 3.69
C GLN A 49 -0.88 -9.35 3.67
N TRP A 50 0.04 -8.94 2.80
CA TRP A 50 1.43 -9.42 2.85
C TRP A 50 2.13 -9.05 4.16
N VAL A 51 1.85 -7.87 4.70
CA VAL A 51 2.34 -7.48 6.03
C VAL A 51 1.80 -8.43 7.11
N ARG A 52 0.49 -8.70 7.10
CA ARG A 52 -0.16 -9.61 8.05
C ARG A 52 0.36 -11.04 7.96
N ASP A 53 0.62 -11.52 6.76
CA ASP A 53 0.95 -12.94 6.54
C ASP A 53 2.45 -13.20 6.73
N TYR A 54 3.29 -12.23 6.35
CA TYR A 54 4.75 -12.43 6.28
C TYR A 54 5.57 -11.55 7.23
N GLY A 55 4.95 -10.58 7.92
CA GLY A 55 5.66 -9.70 8.85
C GLY A 55 6.53 -8.66 8.19
N ILE A 56 6.18 -8.23 6.96
CA ILE A 56 6.86 -7.14 6.27
C ILE A 56 6.76 -5.87 7.14
N ASP A 57 7.89 -5.34 7.54
CA ASP A 57 7.99 -4.23 8.49
C ASP A 57 7.95 -2.85 7.83
N GLY A 58 8.13 -2.77 6.51
CA GLY A 58 7.97 -1.52 5.78
C GLY A 58 7.88 -1.61 4.27
N PHE A 59 7.52 -0.49 3.65
CA PHE A 59 7.51 -0.31 2.20
C PHE A 59 8.40 0.85 1.76
N ARG A 60 9.14 0.62 0.66
CA ARG A 60 9.72 1.68 -0.17
C ARG A 60 8.79 1.92 -1.36
N VAL A 61 8.17 3.09 -1.41
CA VAL A 61 7.26 3.49 -2.48
C VAL A 61 8.03 4.19 -3.58
N ASP A 62 8.01 3.57 -4.75
CA ASP A 62 8.54 4.17 -5.98
C ASP A 62 7.63 5.30 -6.46
N THR A 63 8.22 6.40 -6.92
CA THR A 63 7.53 7.49 -7.63
C THR A 63 6.19 7.94 -7.01
N ALA A 64 6.18 8.17 -5.70
CA ALA A 64 4.99 8.43 -4.86
C ALA A 64 4.10 9.60 -5.35
N LYS A 65 4.66 10.52 -6.14
CA LYS A 65 3.96 11.69 -6.71
C LYS A 65 2.82 11.35 -7.67
N HIS A 66 2.75 10.12 -8.18
CA HIS A 66 1.77 9.72 -9.20
C HIS A 66 0.51 9.08 -8.63
N VAL A 67 0.39 8.99 -7.31
CA VAL A 67 -0.78 8.42 -6.63
C VAL A 67 -1.25 9.40 -5.56
N GLU A 68 -2.55 9.41 -5.32
CA GLU A 68 -3.21 10.31 -4.38
C GLU A 68 -2.72 10.06 -2.95
N GLN A 69 -2.47 11.14 -2.21
CA GLN A 69 -2.06 11.08 -0.80
C GLN A 69 -3.00 10.25 0.10
N ALA A 70 -4.30 10.25 -0.21
CA ALA A 70 -5.28 9.45 0.51
C ALA A 70 -5.01 7.94 0.38
N ALA A 71 -4.47 7.47 -0.75
CA ALA A 71 -4.09 6.08 -0.92
C ALA A 71 -2.89 5.70 -0.05
N TRP A 72 -1.91 6.60 0.07
CA TRP A 72 -0.75 6.40 0.94
C TRP A 72 -1.13 6.34 2.40
N LEU A 73 -2.02 7.24 2.85
CA LEU A 73 -2.51 7.22 4.21
C LEU A 73 -3.29 5.93 4.50
N GLN A 74 -4.17 5.52 3.58
CA GLN A 74 -4.93 4.27 3.70
C GLN A 74 -4.01 3.05 3.79
N LEU A 75 -2.97 2.97 2.95
CA LEU A 75 -1.97 1.90 2.98
C LEU A 75 -1.24 1.86 4.32
N LYS A 76 -0.75 3.02 4.79
CA LYS A 76 -0.02 3.14 6.06
C LYS A 76 -0.86 2.66 7.23
N THR A 77 -2.13 3.08 7.31
CA THR A 77 -3.05 2.65 8.38
C THR A 77 -3.23 1.13 8.38
N GLN A 78 -3.62 0.55 7.24
CA GLN A 78 -3.87 -0.89 7.16
C GLN A 78 -2.60 -1.73 7.39
N ALA A 79 -1.44 -1.28 6.90
CA ALA A 79 -0.16 -1.96 7.11
C ALA A 79 0.31 -1.88 8.57
N THR A 80 0.07 -0.75 9.24
CA THR A 80 0.39 -0.60 10.67
C THR A 80 -0.43 -1.58 11.52
N GLU A 81 -1.73 -1.67 11.26
CA GLU A 81 -2.61 -2.63 11.94
C GLU A 81 -2.17 -4.07 11.67
N ALA A 82 -1.91 -4.40 10.41
CA ALA A 82 -1.45 -5.74 10.00
C ALA A 82 -0.13 -6.14 10.66
N LEU A 83 0.85 -5.23 10.77
CA LEU A 83 2.13 -5.54 11.41
C LEU A 83 1.97 -5.77 12.91
N ALA A 84 1.12 -4.97 13.58
CA ALA A 84 0.82 -5.16 14.99
C ALA A 84 0.17 -6.54 15.25
N GLU A 85 -0.76 -6.96 14.39
CA GLU A 85 -1.38 -8.29 14.43
C GLU A 85 -0.34 -9.40 14.22
N TRP A 86 0.54 -9.25 13.22
CA TRP A 86 1.59 -10.24 12.95
C TRP A 86 2.58 -10.37 14.12
N LYS A 87 3.05 -9.24 14.69
CA LYS A 87 3.96 -9.25 15.85
C LYS A 87 3.32 -9.90 17.06
N LYS A 88 2.03 -9.62 17.32
CA LYS A 88 1.26 -10.26 18.40
C LYS A 88 1.14 -11.78 18.20
N ALA A 89 0.95 -12.24 16.97
CA ALA A 89 0.85 -13.66 16.64
C ALA A 89 2.22 -14.37 16.57
N ASN A 90 3.33 -13.62 16.43
CA ASN A 90 4.68 -14.15 16.25
C ASN A 90 5.69 -13.49 17.22
N PRO A 91 5.48 -13.57 18.55
CA PRO A 91 6.33 -12.87 19.52
C PRO A 91 7.81 -13.28 19.44
N ASP A 92 8.10 -14.54 19.14
CA ASP A 92 9.48 -15.05 19.03
C ASP A 92 10.19 -14.63 17.73
N LYS A 93 9.44 -14.14 16.73
CA LYS A 93 10.00 -13.68 15.45
C LYS A 93 10.00 -12.16 15.32
N ALA A 94 9.30 -11.46 16.21
CA ALA A 94 9.28 -10.01 16.22
C ALA A 94 10.67 -9.50 16.66
N LEU A 95 11.35 -8.79 15.75
CA LEU A 95 12.67 -8.21 16.03
C LEU A 95 12.59 -7.05 17.04
N ASP A 96 11.48 -6.30 17.00
CA ASP A 96 11.24 -5.13 17.83
C ASP A 96 9.74 -4.80 17.95
N ASN A 97 9.43 -3.71 18.66
CA ASN A 97 8.09 -3.11 18.76
C ASN A 97 7.93 -1.84 17.91
N ALA A 98 8.80 -1.63 16.91
CA ALA A 98 8.70 -0.47 16.03
C ALA A 98 7.39 -0.52 15.21
N PRO A 99 6.77 0.63 14.90
CA PRO A 99 5.63 0.69 14.00
C PRO A 99 6.05 0.37 12.57
N PHE A 100 5.07 0.07 11.71
CA PHE A 100 5.30 -0.14 10.28
C PHE A 100 5.97 1.09 9.66
N TRP A 101 6.99 0.91 8.82
CA TRP A 101 7.76 1.99 8.21
C TRP A 101 7.43 2.19 6.74
N MET A 102 7.28 3.43 6.28
CA MET A 102 7.03 3.75 4.88
C MET A 102 7.95 4.89 4.43
N THR A 103 8.76 4.62 3.42
CA THR A 103 9.61 5.62 2.76
C THR A 103 9.22 5.77 1.30
N GLY A 104 9.24 6.99 0.77
CA GLY A 104 8.80 7.27 -0.60
C GLY A 104 9.81 8.06 -1.41
N GLU A 105 9.77 7.93 -2.73
CA GLU A 105 10.49 8.81 -3.65
C GLU A 105 9.54 9.84 -4.28
N ALA A 106 9.91 11.12 -4.25
CA ALA A 106 9.25 12.16 -5.04
C ALA A 106 10.26 13.21 -5.55
N TRP A 107 10.59 13.17 -6.84
CA TRP A 107 11.46 14.17 -7.48
C TRP A 107 10.90 15.60 -7.37
N GLY A 108 11.76 16.56 -7.01
CA GLY A 108 11.40 17.97 -6.81
C GLY A 108 10.82 18.28 -5.43
N HIS A 109 10.85 17.32 -4.52
CA HIS A 109 10.55 17.50 -3.11
C HIS A 109 11.77 18.08 -2.39
N GLY A 110 11.68 19.29 -1.83
CA GLY A 110 12.78 19.86 -1.06
C GLY A 110 12.97 19.20 0.31
N VAL A 111 14.08 19.52 1.00
CA VAL A 111 14.48 19.03 2.34
C VAL A 111 13.48 19.21 3.50
N MET A 112 12.39 19.95 3.30
CA MET A 112 11.46 20.32 4.38
C MET A 112 10.37 19.26 4.57
N GLN A 113 9.82 19.19 5.79
CA GLN A 113 8.69 18.32 6.11
C GLN A 113 7.50 18.66 5.21
N SER A 114 7.22 17.81 4.23
CA SER A 114 6.14 18.01 3.27
C SER A 114 4.83 17.37 3.72
N ASP A 115 3.79 17.61 2.94
CA ASP A 115 2.52 16.94 3.10
C ASP A 115 2.62 15.41 3.04
N TYR A 116 3.67 14.81 2.45
CA TYR A 116 3.82 13.33 2.45
C TYR A 116 3.95 12.76 3.87
N TYR A 117 4.60 13.48 4.79
CA TYR A 117 4.69 13.04 6.19
C TYR A 117 3.33 13.00 6.88
N ARG A 118 2.44 13.93 6.53
CA ARG A 118 1.06 13.97 7.05
C ARG A 118 0.17 12.88 6.44
N HIS A 119 0.62 12.25 5.36
CA HIS A 119 -0.12 11.25 4.60
C HIS A 119 0.55 9.88 4.62
N GLY A 120 1.29 9.59 5.70
CA GLY A 120 1.70 8.24 6.08
C GLY A 120 3.16 7.89 5.86
N PHE A 121 3.95 8.73 5.19
CA PHE A 121 5.38 8.49 5.02
C PHE A 121 6.17 8.91 6.27
N ASP A 122 7.12 8.07 6.68
CA ASP A 122 8.04 8.36 7.78
C ASP A 122 9.38 8.92 7.28
N ALA A 123 9.65 8.78 5.98
CA ALA A 123 10.78 9.43 5.29
C ALA A 123 10.48 9.62 3.80
N MET A 124 11.16 10.59 3.18
CA MET A 124 11.13 10.82 1.74
C MET A 124 12.56 10.89 1.20
N LEU A 125 12.81 10.22 0.08
CA LEU A 125 14.06 10.29 -0.68
C LEU A 125 14.08 11.58 -1.50
N GLU A 126 15.18 12.31 -1.38
CA GLU A 126 15.51 13.50 -2.18
C GLU A 126 16.70 13.16 -3.08
N PHE A 127 16.59 13.48 -4.37
CA PHE A 127 17.62 13.28 -5.40
C PHE A 127 18.09 14.62 -5.94
#